data_AF-A0A812QUY6-F1
#
_entry.id   AF-A0A812QUY6-F1
#
_cell.length_a   1.000
_cell.length_b   1.000
_cell.length_c   1.000
_cell.angle_alpha   90.00
_cell.angle_beta   90.00
_cell.angle_gamma   90.00
#
_symmetry.space_group_name_H-M   'P 1'
#
loop_
_entity.id
_entity.type
_entity.pdbx_description
1 polymer ?
#
loop_
_entity_poly.entity_id
_entity_poly.type
_entity_poly.pdbx_seq_one_letter_code
_entity_poly.pdbx_strand_id
1 'polypeptide(L)'
;MCAFTGQADGASSPANTAGKAAGAAASQRQFPVMRIEENSHKPNDFSKNLLKQIGGVPRLLEMTTCFYRKVMANPHLEPFFASTEVSHHAPRLANWVAEKMGAPERPWTREKGSRKQNEAELKQQILYPNHNGDLELEDFLVHDRSSAHFAGWHCPKRVGCPMHKVGDHFKLDDSRVWMRLHFWACREVGLIGPSSGERTKLQVDFENFYTRFIGHFVRVYERSAPAFARVECQWSDESTAEGKANVQRYRALQLETPDYMEKRLHGMDDVVGLRDPAEARRRVAGIRDDGWPYSDDGLFVREE
;
A
#
# COMPACT_ATOMS: atom_id res chain seq x y z
N MET A 1 -36.02 -4.00 60.52
CA MET A 1 -34.84 -4.67 61.11
C MET A 1 -33.66 -4.28 60.23
N CYS A 2 -32.67 -3.46 60.60
CA CYS A 2 -32.31 -2.74 61.81
C CYS A 2 -31.88 -1.31 61.42
N ALA A 3 -32.20 -0.35 62.29
CA ALA A 3 -31.79 1.04 62.23
C ALA A 3 -30.71 1.31 63.28
N PHE A 4 -29.74 2.20 63.03
CA PHE A 4 -28.89 2.93 64.00
C PHE A 4 -28.25 4.11 63.23
N THR A 5 -28.79 5.34 63.31
CA THR A 5 -28.39 6.50 64.14
C THR A 5 -26.95 7.00 63.99
N GLY A 6 -26.76 8.31 63.80
CA GLY A 6 -25.51 9.01 64.11
C GLY A 6 -25.39 10.39 63.49
N GLN A 7 -25.50 11.41 64.32
CA GLN A 7 -25.56 12.85 64.03
C GLN A 7 -24.19 13.53 64.22
N ALA A 8 -24.08 14.72 63.63
CA ALA A 8 -23.03 15.75 63.58
C ALA A 8 -21.99 15.86 64.73
N ASP A 9 -20.77 16.33 64.41
CA ASP A 9 -20.35 17.73 64.63
C ASP A 9 -18.85 17.99 64.29
N GLY A 10 -18.61 19.19 63.74
CA GLY A 10 -17.47 20.07 64.07
C GLY A 10 -16.05 19.76 63.54
N ALA A 11 -15.54 20.60 62.63
CA ALA A 11 -14.49 21.61 62.94
C ALA A 11 -13.75 22.12 61.69
N SER A 12 -13.71 23.46 61.58
CA SER A 12 -12.63 24.33 61.08
C SER A 12 -11.93 24.06 59.74
N SER A 13 -12.10 25.03 58.83
CA SER A 13 -11.25 25.31 57.67
C SER A 13 -9.75 25.41 58.01
N PRO A 14 -8.88 25.18 57.02
CA PRO A 14 -8.13 26.32 56.49
C PRO A 14 -8.16 26.40 54.96
N ALA A 15 -8.04 27.63 54.48
CA ALA A 15 -7.90 27.98 53.07
C ALA A 15 -6.73 27.22 52.43
N ASN A 16 -6.97 26.65 51.25
CA ASN A 16 -5.91 26.10 50.42
C ASN A 16 -5.85 26.84 49.07
N THR A 17 -4.81 27.66 48.97
CA THR A 17 -4.32 28.33 47.79
C THR A 17 -3.68 27.34 46.82
N ALA A 18 -3.85 27.64 45.51
CA ALA A 18 -2.94 27.32 44.40
C ALA A 18 -2.77 25.84 43.99
N GLY A 19 -3.07 25.60 42.72
CA GLY A 19 -2.69 24.38 42.03
C GLY A 19 -3.51 24.08 40.78
N LYS A 20 -3.68 25.04 39.86
CA LYS A 20 -4.08 24.70 38.48
C LYS A 20 -2.91 23.93 37.88
N ALA A 21 -2.96 22.60 37.99
CA ALA A 21 -2.14 21.72 37.17
C ALA A 21 -2.58 21.97 35.72
N ALA A 22 -1.78 22.74 34.98
CA ALA A 22 -1.86 22.81 33.55
C ALA A 22 -1.53 21.41 33.02
N GLY A 23 -2.57 20.62 32.76
CA GLY A 23 -2.45 19.44 31.92
C GLY A 23 -1.94 19.93 30.56
N ALA A 24 -0.67 19.69 30.28
CA ALA A 24 -0.10 19.89 28.96
C ALA A 24 -0.89 18.96 28.02
N ALA A 25 -1.87 19.53 27.32
CA ALA A 25 -2.50 18.86 26.20
C ALA A 25 -1.35 18.48 25.25
N ALA A 26 -1.09 17.19 25.12
CA ALA A 26 -0.15 16.68 24.14
C ALA A 26 -0.60 17.26 22.79
N SER A 27 0.20 18.18 22.25
CA SER A 27 -0.01 18.73 20.91
C SER A 27 -0.20 17.55 19.97
N GLN A 28 -1.45 17.34 19.53
CA GLN A 28 -1.77 16.32 18.55
C GLN A 28 -0.90 16.66 17.34
N ARG A 29 0.08 15.80 17.04
CA ARG A 29 0.94 15.98 15.87
C ARG A 29 0.04 15.95 14.65
N GLN A 30 -0.32 17.12 14.14
CA GLN A 30 -1.08 17.26 12.92
C GLN A 30 -0.15 16.85 11.78
N PHE A 31 -0.37 15.65 11.25
CA PHE A 31 0.35 15.23 10.06
C PHE A 31 -0.24 15.99 8.87
N PRO A 32 0.60 16.57 8.00
CA PRO A 32 0.11 17.29 6.83
C PRO A 32 -0.70 16.35 5.94
N VAL A 33 -1.95 16.74 5.73
CA VAL A 33 -2.99 15.91 5.12
C VAL A 33 -2.78 15.81 3.61
N MET A 34 -3.06 14.64 3.06
CA MET A 34 -3.18 14.48 1.61
C MET A 34 -4.34 15.33 1.10
N ARG A 35 -4.06 16.30 0.22
CA ARG A 35 -5.11 17.06 -0.46
C ARG A 35 -5.75 16.19 -1.54
N ILE A 36 -7.03 15.87 -1.38
CA ILE A 36 -7.83 15.11 -2.36
C ILE A 36 -8.86 16.05 -3.00
N GLU A 37 -8.86 16.11 -4.32
CA GLU A 37 -9.87 16.81 -5.11
C GLU A 37 -10.28 15.93 -6.28
N GLU A 38 -11.58 15.85 -6.58
CA GLU A 38 -12.12 15.06 -7.71
C GLU A 38 -11.65 13.60 -7.69
N ASN A 39 -11.57 12.98 -6.50
CA ASN A 39 -11.06 11.62 -6.29
C ASN A 39 -9.59 11.40 -6.70
N SER A 40 -8.78 12.46 -6.75
CA SER A 40 -7.34 12.35 -6.95
C SER A 40 -6.58 13.19 -5.93
N HIS A 41 -5.41 12.70 -5.52
CA HIS A 41 -4.44 13.55 -4.84
C HIS A 41 -4.01 14.72 -5.75
N LYS A 42 -3.98 15.93 -5.18
CA LYS A 42 -3.37 17.13 -5.75
C LYS A 42 -2.16 17.51 -4.90
N PRO A 43 -0.99 17.74 -5.51
CA PRO A 43 0.22 18.04 -4.76
C PRO A 43 0.09 19.36 -3.99
N ASN A 44 0.64 19.39 -2.78
CA ASN A 44 0.73 20.57 -1.93
C ASN A 44 2.19 20.83 -1.54
N ASP A 45 2.46 21.90 -0.78
CA ASP A 45 3.84 22.26 -0.44
C ASP A 45 4.53 21.17 0.40
N PHE A 46 3.76 20.44 1.21
CA PHE A 46 4.28 19.30 1.94
C PHE A 46 4.73 18.17 1.01
N SER A 47 3.88 17.69 0.10
CA SER A 47 4.24 16.57 -0.80
C SER A 47 5.41 16.92 -1.72
N LYS A 48 5.48 18.18 -2.19
CA LYS A 48 6.59 18.70 -3.00
C LYS A 48 7.91 18.70 -2.21
N ASN A 49 7.87 19.23 -0.98
CA ASN A 49 9.05 19.25 -0.12
C ASN A 49 9.50 17.85 0.28
N LEU A 50 8.55 16.95 0.55
CA LEU A 50 8.82 15.56 0.86
C LEU A 50 9.53 14.86 -0.32
N LEU A 51 9.04 15.03 -1.55
CA LEU A 51 9.69 14.50 -2.76
C LEU A 51 11.14 14.98 -2.88
N LYS A 52 11.39 16.27 -2.64
CA LYS A 52 12.75 16.84 -2.65
C LYS A 52 13.63 16.19 -1.58
N GLN A 53 13.12 16.06 -0.35
CA GLN A 53 13.89 15.54 0.79
C GLN A 53 14.24 14.06 0.66
N ILE A 54 13.35 13.24 0.08
CA ILE A 54 13.66 11.82 -0.15
C ILE A 54 14.64 11.59 -1.30
N GLY A 55 14.98 12.61 -2.10
CA GLY A 55 15.90 12.49 -3.23
C GLY A 55 15.21 12.38 -4.60
N GLY A 56 13.93 12.73 -4.71
CA GLY A 56 13.23 12.90 -5.99
C GLY A 56 12.95 11.61 -6.77
N VAL A 57 12.81 11.75 -8.09
CA VAL A 57 12.55 10.64 -9.02
C VAL A 57 13.59 9.51 -8.91
N PRO A 58 14.91 9.76 -8.82
CA PRO A 58 15.89 8.68 -8.72
C PRO A 58 15.62 7.75 -7.53
N ARG A 59 15.20 8.30 -6.39
CA ARG A 59 14.88 7.51 -5.21
C ARG A 59 13.61 6.69 -5.37
N LEU A 60 12.58 7.27 -5.97
CA LEU A 60 11.35 6.54 -6.30
C LEU A 60 11.62 5.43 -7.33
N LEU A 61 12.54 5.65 -8.27
CA LEU A 61 12.96 4.64 -9.23
C LEU A 61 13.68 3.47 -8.55
N GLU A 62 14.57 3.75 -7.60
CA GLU A 62 15.22 2.71 -6.79
C GLU A 62 14.19 1.86 -6.05
N MET A 63 13.25 2.52 -5.36
CA MET A 63 12.15 1.87 -4.65
C MET A 63 11.29 1.00 -5.57
N THR A 64 10.82 1.56 -6.68
CA THR A 64 9.95 0.83 -7.62
C THR A 64 10.69 -0.30 -8.34
N THR A 65 11.99 -0.17 -8.56
CA THR A 65 12.84 -1.25 -9.08
C THR A 65 12.92 -2.40 -8.08
N CYS A 66 13.15 -2.10 -6.79
CA CYS A 66 13.10 -3.09 -5.73
C CYS A 66 11.72 -3.76 -5.66
N PHE A 67 10.65 -2.97 -5.70
CA PHE A 67 9.26 -3.46 -5.70
C PHE A 67 8.97 -4.42 -6.85
N TYR A 68 9.25 -4.02 -8.10
CA TYR A 68 8.93 -4.86 -9.25
C TYR A 68 9.78 -6.12 -9.31
N ARG A 69 11.04 -6.12 -8.82
CA ARG A 69 11.79 -7.38 -8.65
C ARG A 69 11.05 -8.36 -7.75
N LYS A 70 10.45 -7.88 -6.66
CA LYS A 70 9.65 -8.72 -5.75
C LYS A 70 8.35 -9.20 -6.42
N VAL A 71 7.67 -8.33 -7.17
CA VAL A 71 6.45 -8.68 -7.91
C VAL A 71 6.70 -9.77 -8.94
N MET A 72 7.75 -9.63 -9.76
CA MET A 72 8.07 -10.62 -10.79
C MET A 72 8.56 -11.95 -10.20
N ALA A 73 9.05 -11.95 -8.96
CA ALA A 73 9.38 -13.15 -8.21
C ALA A 73 8.19 -13.75 -7.44
N ASN A 74 7.00 -13.15 -7.52
CA ASN A 74 5.83 -13.59 -6.78
C ASN A 74 4.80 -14.27 -7.71
N PRO A 75 4.51 -15.58 -7.55
CA PRO A 75 3.64 -16.35 -8.46
C PRO A 75 2.18 -15.91 -8.47
N HIS A 76 1.73 -15.17 -7.45
CA HIS A 76 0.39 -14.63 -7.41
C HIS A 76 0.25 -13.38 -8.29
N LEU A 77 1.25 -12.49 -8.25
CA LEU A 77 1.19 -11.22 -8.99
C LEU A 77 1.83 -11.27 -10.38
N GLU A 78 2.87 -12.07 -10.59
CA GLU A 78 3.58 -12.18 -11.87
C GLU A 78 2.64 -12.44 -13.07
N PRO A 79 1.61 -13.31 -12.96
CA PRO A 79 0.71 -13.58 -14.08
C PRO A 79 -0.08 -12.37 -14.61
N PHE A 80 -0.14 -11.27 -13.85
CA PHE A 80 -0.74 -10.01 -14.33
C PHE A 80 0.18 -9.22 -15.27
N PHE A 81 1.44 -9.64 -15.48
CA PHE A 81 2.43 -8.90 -16.25
C PHE A 81 2.88 -9.69 -17.48
N ALA A 82 2.56 -9.18 -18.67
CA ALA A 82 2.99 -9.79 -19.93
C ALA A 82 4.52 -9.90 -20.06
N SER A 83 5.25 -8.91 -19.53
CA SER A 83 6.72 -8.89 -19.48
C SER A 83 7.20 -8.82 -18.04
N THR A 84 8.24 -9.60 -17.71
CA THR A 84 8.92 -9.59 -16.40
C THR A 84 10.08 -8.60 -16.33
N GLU A 85 10.33 -7.85 -17.41
CA GLU A 85 11.41 -6.86 -17.46
C GLU A 85 11.08 -5.67 -16.56
N VAL A 86 11.81 -5.56 -15.44
CA VAL A 86 11.60 -4.52 -14.43
C VAL A 86 11.76 -3.11 -15.01
N SER A 87 12.64 -2.95 -16.00
CA SER A 87 12.91 -1.70 -16.70
C SER A 87 11.67 -1.13 -17.41
N HIS A 88 10.69 -1.96 -17.77
CA HIS A 88 9.43 -1.51 -18.38
C HIS A 88 8.44 -0.93 -17.37
N HIS A 89 8.49 -1.40 -16.12
CA HIS A 89 7.45 -1.12 -15.13
C HIS A 89 7.88 -0.09 -14.08
N ALA A 90 9.11 -0.21 -13.56
CA ALA A 90 9.58 0.63 -12.47
C ALA A 90 9.59 2.13 -12.80
N PRO A 91 10.14 2.58 -13.96
CA PRO A 91 10.12 4.00 -14.32
C PRO A 91 8.71 4.58 -14.40
N ARG A 92 7.75 3.81 -14.92
CA ARG A 92 6.35 4.24 -15.07
C ARG A 92 5.72 4.58 -13.74
N LEU A 93 5.89 3.69 -12.75
CA LEU A 93 5.36 3.90 -11.41
C LEU A 93 6.11 5.03 -10.69
N ALA A 94 7.44 5.08 -10.79
CA ALA A 94 8.25 6.14 -10.18
C ALA A 94 7.86 7.53 -10.69
N ASN A 95 7.75 7.69 -12.02
CA ASN A 95 7.36 8.93 -12.67
C ASN A 95 5.94 9.34 -12.28
N TRP A 96 5.01 8.39 -12.22
CA TRP A 96 3.63 8.66 -11.82
C TRP A 96 3.55 9.11 -10.35
N VAL A 97 4.24 8.43 -9.44
CA VAL A 97 4.31 8.83 -8.01
C VAL A 97 4.94 10.21 -7.89
N ALA A 98 6.07 10.47 -8.55
CA ALA A 98 6.76 11.75 -8.49
C ALA A 98 5.86 12.90 -8.97
N GLU A 99 5.15 12.72 -10.09
CA GLU A 99 4.21 13.70 -10.60
C GLU A 99 3.05 13.94 -9.62
N LYS A 100 2.53 12.89 -8.97
CA LYS A 100 1.51 13.03 -7.94
C LYS A 100 2.01 13.76 -6.69
N MET A 101 3.28 13.63 -6.34
CA MET A 101 3.90 14.39 -5.25
C MET A 101 4.21 15.84 -5.64
N GLY A 102 4.20 16.18 -6.93
CA GLY A 102 4.34 17.54 -7.45
C GLY A 102 5.67 17.81 -8.15
N ALA A 103 6.29 16.80 -8.75
CA ALA A 103 7.48 16.95 -9.57
C ALA A 103 7.26 17.99 -10.70
N PRO A 104 8.05 19.07 -10.76
CA PRO A 104 7.83 20.19 -11.68
C PRO A 104 7.98 19.80 -13.15
N GLU A 105 8.85 18.84 -13.45
CA GLU A 105 9.13 18.35 -14.80
C GLU A 105 8.03 17.46 -15.38
N ARG A 106 7.02 17.09 -14.57
CA ARG A 106 5.87 16.26 -14.96
C ARG A 106 6.31 14.99 -15.72
N PRO A 107 7.16 14.16 -15.10
CA PRO A 107 7.85 13.09 -15.81
C PRO A 107 6.88 12.06 -16.39
N TRP A 108 5.77 11.78 -15.71
CA TRP A 108 4.74 10.85 -16.20
C TRP A 108 3.98 11.41 -17.39
N THR A 109 3.52 12.66 -17.34
CA THR A 109 2.84 13.31 -18.46
C THR A 109 3.75 13.33 -19.70
N ARG A 110 5.03 13.69 -19.52
CA ARG A 110 6.01 13.75 -20.61
C ARG A 110 6.25 12.38 -21.24
N GLU A 111 6.50 11.36 -20.42
CA GLU A 111 6.70 9.98 -20.88
C GLU A 111 5.44 9.43 -21.56
N LYS A 112 4.25 9.65 -21.00
CA LYS A 112 2.99 9.27 -21.62
C LYS A 112 2.80 9.96 -22.98
N GLY A 113 3.23 11.21 -23.11
CA GLY A 113 3.17 11.96 -24.36
C GLY A 113 4.04 11.35 -25.47
N SER A 114 5.25 10.88 -25.14
CA SER A 114 6.15 10.27 -26.13
C SER A 114 5.73 8.87 -26.57
N ARG A 115 4.90 8.17 -25.80
CA ARG A 115 4.41 6.82 -26.11
C ARG A 115 3.66 6.71 -27.44
N LYS A 116 3.00 7.78 -27.90
CA LYS A 116 2.33 7.81 -29.22
C LYS A 116 3.28 7.57 -30.39
N GLN A 117 4.57 7.83 -30.20
CA GLN A 117 5.58 7.65 -31.24
C GLN A 117 6.07 6.19 -31.34
N ASN A 118 5.76 5.35 -30.35
CA ASN A 118 6.26 3.97 -30.22
C ASN A 118 5.12 2.97 -29.98
N GLU A 119 4.00 3.07 -30.71
CA GLU A 119 2.85 2.18 -30.50
C GLU A 119 3.19 0.69 -30.63
N ALA A 120 4.11 0.33 -31.52
CA ALA A 120 4.56 -1.05 -31.69
C ALA A 120 5.18 -1.64 -30.40
N GLU A 121 5.92 -0.84 -29.63
CA GLU A 121 6.54 -1.26 -28.35
C GLU A 121 5.53 -1.33 -27.20
N LEU A 122 4.33 -0.77 -27.40
CA LEU A 122 3.27 -0.71 -26.39
C LEU A 122 2.18 -1.74 -26.61
N LYS A 123 2.17 -2.41 -27.76
CA LYS A 123 1.27 -3.52 -28.02
C LYS A 123 1.66 -4.73 -27.16
N GLN A 124 0.66 -5.34 -26.56
CA GLN A 124 0.79 -6.58 -25.80
C GLN A 124 -0.29 -7.54 -26.26
N GLN A 125 0.03 -8.84 -26.27
CA GLN A 125 -0.98 -9.85 -26.51
C GLN A 125 -1.85 -10.02 -25.27
N ILE A 126 -3.16 -9.98 -25.47
CA ILE A 126 -4.17 -10.27 -24.45
C ILE A 126 -5.07 -11.40 -24.93
N LEU A 127 -5.74 -12.09 -24.01
CA LEU A 127 -6.81 -13.03 -24.31
C LEU A 127 -8.16 -12.37 -24.06
N TYR A 128 -8.94 -12.19 -25.12
CA TYR A 128 -10.25 -11.55 -25.04
C TYR A 128 -11.34 -12.43 -25.69
N PRO A 129 -12.59 -12.43 -25.16
CA PRO A 129 -13.67 -13.20 -25.77
C PRO A 129 -14.03 -12.69 -27.17
N ASN A 130 -14.05 -13.58 -28.15
CA ASN A 130 -14.56 -13.32 -29.49
C ASN A 130 -16.10 -13.27 -29.52
N HIS A 131 -16.69 -13.11 -30.70
CA HIS A 131 -18.16 -13.06 -30.88
C HIS A 131 -18.90 -14.35 -30.47
N ASN A 132 -18.20 -15.48 -30.37
CA ASN A 132 -18.73 -16.77 -29.92
C ASN A 132 -18.49 -17.01 -28.42
N GLY A 133 -17.77 -16.12 -27.74
CA GLY A 133 -17.41 -16.24 -26.32
C GLY A 133 -16.12 -17.03 -26.06
N ASP A 134 -15.42 -17.50 -27.10
CA ASP A 134 -14.14 -18.18 -26.97
C ASP A 134 -13.00 -17.16 -26.79
N LEU A 135 -12.01 -17.50 -25.95
CA LEU A 135 -10.85 -16.62 -25.74
C LEU A 135 -9.89 -16.70 -26.93
N GLU A 136 -9.58 -15.57 -27.54
CA GLU A 136 -8.61 -15.44 -28.64
C GLU A 136 -7.50 -14.44 -28.29
N LEU A 137 -6.32 -14.63 -28.90
CA LEU A 137 -5.20 -13.71 -28.75
C LEU A 137 -5.41 -12.46 -29.61
N GLU A 138 -5.32 -11.29 -28.99
CA GLU A 138 -5.44 -10.00 -29.65
C GLU A 138 -4.28 -9.05 -29.29
N ASP A 139 -3.86 -8.24 -30.26
CA ASP A 139 -2.92 -7.14 -30.02
C ASP A 139 -3.64 -5.96 -29.35
N PHE A 140 -3.21 -5.60 -28.15
CA PHE A 140 -3.81 -4.52 -27.37
C PHE A 140 -2.80 -3.42 -27.02
N LEU A 141 -3.17 -2.16 -27.26
CA LEU A 141 -2.30 -1.01 -27.05
C LEU A 141 -2.31 -0.52 -25.59
N VAL A 142 -1.20 -0.74 -24.87
CA VAL A 142 -1.01 -0.32 -23.48
C VAL A 142 -0.35 1.06 -23.40
N HIS A 143 -1.17 2.11 -23.42
CA HIS A 143 -0.70 3.50 -23.51
C HIS A 143 -0.84 4.28 -22.20
N ASP A 144 -1.61 3.78 -21.23
CA ASP A 144 -1.83 4.42 -19.94
C ASP A 144 -2.11 3.43 -18.80
N ARG A 145 -2.43 3.96 -17.61
CA ARG A 145 -2.72 3.15 -16.43
C ARG A 145 -3.92 2.22 -16.65
N SER A 146 -5.01 2.72 -17.20
CA SER A 146 -6.26 1.94 -17.33
C SER A 146 -6.09 0.80 -18.33
N SER A 147 -5.52 1.10 -19.50
CA SER A 147 -5.15 0.10 -20.51
C SER A 147 -4.14 -0.92 -19.98
N ALA A 148 -3.16 -0.51 -19.16
CA ALA A 148 -2.21 -1.45 -18.55
C ALA A 148 -2.89 -2.44 -17.59
N HIS A 149 -3.84 -1.99 -16.78
CA HIS A 149 -4.56 -2.90 -15.88
C HIS A 149 -5.49 -3.83 -16.66
N PHE A 150 -6.17 -3.31 -17.70
CA PHE A 150 -6.97 -4.14 -18.59
C PHE A 150 -6.14 -5.24 -19.27
N ALA A 151 -4.94 -4.92 -19.74
CA ALA A 151 -4.02 -5.90 -20.31
C ALA A 151 -3.59 -6.95 -19.28
N GLY A 152 -3.34 -6.55 -18.02
CA GLY A 152 -3.06 -7.49 -16.93
C GLY A 152 -4.25 -8.39 -16.57
N TRP A 153 -5.48 -7.89 -16.71
CA TRP A 153 -6.68 -8.70 -16.52
C TRP A 153 -6.79 -9.81 -17.54
N HIS A 154 -6.40 -9.51 -18.77
CA HIS A 154 -6.49 -10.40 -19.93
C HIS A 154 -5.14 -11.02 -20.29
N CYS A 155 -4.16 -11.05 -19.38
CA CYS A 155 -2.83 -11.54 -19.69
C CYS A 155 -2.85 -13.06 -20.01
N PRO A 156 -2.26 -13.52 -21.14
CA PRO A 156 -2.24 -14.94 -21.50
C PRO A 156 -1.57 -15.85 -20.46
N LYS A 157 -0.64 -15.33 -19.65
CA LYS A 157 -0.01 -16.05 -18.55
C LYS A 157 -0.99 -16.53 -17.47
N ARG A 158 -2.22 -16.00 -17.46
CA ARG A 158 -3.27 -16.40 -16.54
C ARG A 158 -4.04 -17.65 -17.00
N VAL A 159 -3.80 -18.13 -18.23
CA VAL A 159 -4.35 -19.43 -18.65
C VAL A 159 -3.77 -20.53 -17.76
N GLY A 160 -4.65 -21.35 -17.18
CA GLY A 160 -4.24 -22.39 -16.24
C GLY A 160 -3.75 -21.86 -14.88
N CYS A 161 -3.96 -20.57 -14.59
CA CYS A 161 -3.75 -20.03 -13.25
C CYS A 161 -4.88 -20.44 -12.31
N PRO A 162 -4.63 -21.22 -11.24
CA PRO A 162 -5.64 -21.62 -10.28
C PRO A 162 -6.06 -20.47 -9.37
N MET A 163 -5.25 -19.41 -9.26
CA MET A 163 -5.58 -18.23 -8.45
C MET A 163 -6.43 -17.22 -9.23
N HIS A 164 -6.30 -17.17 -10.56
CA HIS A 164 -6.90 -16.12 -11.40
C HIS A 164 -7.40 -16.66 -12.73
N LYS A 165 -8.64 -16.38 -13.10
CA LYS A 165 -9.10 -16.63 -14.47
C LYS A 165 -8.80 -15.43 -15.35
N VAL A 166 -8.54 -15.64 -16.63
CA VAL A 166 -8.44 -14.55 -17.60
C VAL A 166 -9.72 -13.69 -17.53
N GLY A 167 -9.55 -12.37 -17.49
CA GLY A 167 -10.62 -11.39 -17.36
C GLY A 167 -10.95 -10.99 -15.92
N ASP A 168 -10.55 -11.76 -14.90
CA ASP A 168 -10.82 -11.34 -13.52
C ASP A 168 -10.03 -10.07 -13.18
N HIS A 169 -10.74 -9.10 -12.63
CA HIS A 169 -10.15 -7.88 -12.08
C HIS A 169 -9.26 -8.20 -10.87
N PHE A 170 -8.33 -7.29 -10.58
CA PHE A 170 -7.53 -7.28 -9.37
C PHE A 170 -8.43 -7.31 -8.12
N LYS A 171 -8.23 -8.30 -7.25
CA LYS A 171 -9.05 -8.58 -6.07
C LYS A 171 -8.37 -8.07 -4.80
N LEU A 172 -9.00 -8.35 -3.65
CA LEU A 172 -8.55 -7.89 -2.35
C LEU A 172 -7.20 -8.52 -1.96
N ASP A 173 -7.08 -9.83 -2.14
CA ASP A 173 -5.85 -10.59 -1.97
C ASP A 173 -4.71 -10.05 -2.84
N ASP A 174 -4.97 -9.84 -4.14
CA ASP A 174 -3.99 -9.23 -5.06
C ASP A 174 -3.49 -7.89 -4.53
N SER A 175 -4.44 -7.04 -4.10
CA SER A 175 -4.17 -5.71 -3.56
C SER A 175 -3.32 -5.75 -2.31
N ARG A 176 -3.55 -6.72 -1.43
CA ARG A 176 -2.82 -6.85 -0.17
C ARG A 176 -1.42 -7.38 -0.38
N VAL A 177 -1.23 -8.40 -1.22
CA VAL A 177 0.11 -8.89 -1.61
C VAL A 177 0.90 -7.77 -2.29
N TRP A 178 0.26 -7.03 -3.20
CA TRP A 178 0.87 -5.88 -3.87
C TRP A 178 1.33 -4.83 -2.85
N MET A 179 0.47 -4.45 -1.89
CA MET A 179 0.82 -3.49 -0.84
C MET A 179 1.98 -3.97 0.03
N ARG A 180 1.98 -5.24 0.48
CA ARG A 180 3.08 -5.81 1.27
C ARG A 180 4.42 -5.69 0.55
N LEU A 181 4.48 -6.14 -0.70
CA LEU A 181 5.71 -6.07 -1.49
C LEU A 181 6.15 -4.62 -1.73
N HIS A 182 5.20 -3.70 -1.92
CA HIS A 182 5.45 -2.29 -2.16
C HIS A 182 6.02 -1.59 -0.91
N PHE A 183 5.42 -1.78 0.26
CA PHE A 183 5.92 -1.22 1.52
C PHE A 183 7.22 -1.87 1.97
N TRP A 184 7.39 -3.18 1.73
CA TRP A 184 8.65 -3.85 1.98
C TRP A 184 9.78 -3.29 1.12
N ALA A 185 9.53 -3.02 -0.16
CA ALA A 185 10.51 -2.36 -1.03
C ALA A 185 10.88 -0.96 -0.54
N CYS A 186 9.90 -0.18 -0.06
CA CYS A 186 10.15 1.13 0.56
C CYS A 186 11.08 1.02 1.78
N ARG A 187 10.93 -0.04 2.58
CA ARG A 187 11.79 -0.32 3.73
C ARG A 187 13.20 -0.73 3.33
N GLU A 188 13.34 -1.63 2.36
CA GLU A 188 14.65 -2.10 1.89
C GLU A 188 15.49 -0.99 1.28
N VAL A 189 14.87 -0.04 0.56
CA VAL A 189 15.62 1.11 0.08
C VAL A 189 15.89 2.11 1.19
N GLY A 190 15.12 2.14 2.28
CA GLY A 190 15.30 3.04 3.43
C GLY A 190 14.44 4.32 3.39
N LEU A 191 13.43 4.38 2.52
CA LEU A 191 12.44 5.47 2.47
C LEU A 191 11.51 5.45 3.68
N ILE A 192 11.23 4.26 4.16
CA ILE A 192 10.46 4.00 5.37
C ILE A 192 11.44 3.43 6.41
N GLY A 193 11.22 3.77 7.68
CA GLY A 193 12.14 3.49 8.78
C GLY A 193 12.56 2.02 8.85
N PRO A 194 13.79 1.73 9.32
CA PRO A 194 14.25 0.37 9.40
C PRO A 194 13.41 -0.42 10.41
N SER A 195 13.42 -1.72 10.18
CA SER A 195 13.05 -2.76 11.12
C SER A 195 13.93 -2.83 12.38
N SER A 196 14.95 -1.99 12.55
CA SER A 196 15.74 -1.97 13.78
C SER A 196 16.53 -0.67 13.82
N GLY A 197 16.36 0.11 14.88
CA GLY A 197 17.00 1.41 15.08
C GLY A 197 16.01 2.58 15.11
N GLU A 198 16.52 3.77 15.37
CA GLU A 198 15.71 4.99 15.47
C GLU A 198 15.23 5.45 14.08
N ARG A 199 13.94 5.74 13.96
CA ARG A 199 13.34 6.26 12.72
C ARG A 199 13.63 7.75 12.59
N THR A 200 14.14 8.18 11.44
CA THR A 200 14.29 9.62 11.16
C THR A 200 12.93 10.29 10.98
N LYS A 201 12.85 11.60 11.25
CA LYS A 201 11.64 12.38 10.97
C LYS A 201 11.19 12.24 9.51
N LEU A 202 12.13 12.27 8.56
CA LEU A 202 11.84 12.14 7.13
C LEU A 202 11.17 10.79 6.80
N GLN A 203 11.64 9.69 7.39
CA GLN A 203 11.04 8.37 7.22
C GLN A 203 9.64 8.29 7.85
N VAL A 204 9.41 8.94 8.99
CA VAL A 204 8.08 9.02 9.61
C VAL A 204 7.11 9.81 8.73
N ASP A 205 7.54 10.98 8.26
CA ASP A 205 6.73 11.82 7.37
C ASP A 205 6.43 11.09 6.04
N PHE A 206 7.43 10.42 5.46
CA PHE A 206 7.25 9.65 4.23
C PHE A 206 6.34 8.45 4.42
N GLU A 207 6.54 7.61 5.43
CA GLU A 207 5.64 6.48 5.73
C GLU A 207 4.19 6.94 5.89
N ASN A 208 3.98 7.98 6.69
CA ASN A 208 2.66 8.52 6.98
C ASN A 208 1.94 9.01 5.70
N PHE A 209 2.65 9.77 4.87
CA PHE A 209 2.13 10.23 3.58
C PHE A 209 1.88 9.05 2.63
N TYR A 210 2.88 8.17 2.49
CA TYR A 210 2.93 7.19 1.43
C TYR A 210 1.95 6.04 1.65
N THR A 211 1.73 5.63 2.90
CA THR A 211 0.71 4.63 3.24
C THR A 211 -0.70 5.13 2.93
N ARG A 212 -1.01 6.41 3.18
CA ARG A 212 -2.27 7.03 2.76
C ARG A 212 -2.37 7.17 1.25
N PHE A 213 -1.26 7.52 0.61
CA PHE A 213 -1.18 7.67 -0.84
C PHE A 213 -1.52 6.36 -1.55
N ILE A 214 -0.87 5.27 -1.15
CA ILE A 214 -1.15 3.92 -1.67
C ILE A 214 -2.57 3.49 -1.32
N GLY A 215 -3.00 3.69 -0.07
CA GLY A 215 -4.37 3.41 0.38
C GLY A 215 -5.44 4.11 -0.45
N HIS A 216 -5.23 5.37 -0.82
CA HIS A 216 -6.16 6.11 -1.67
C HIS A 216 -6.23 5.52 -3.10
N PHE A 217 -5.07 5.25 -3.71
CA PHE A 217 -5.04 4.82 -5.11
C PHE A 217 -5.36 3.34 -5.32
N VAL A 218 -5.13 2.48 -4.33
CA VAL A 218 -5.53 1.05 -4.42
C VAL A 218 -7.06 0.89 -4.47
N ARG A 219 -7.81 1.85 -3.91
CA ARG A 219 -9.28 1.90 -3.95
C ARG A 219 -9.87 1.83 -5.37
N VAL A 220 -9.11 2.31 -6.37
CA VAL A 220 -9.54 2.29 -7.78
C VAL A 220 -9.67 0.87 -8.30
N TYR A 221 -8.89 -0.07 -7.77
CA TYR A 221 -8.89 -1.47 -8.18
C TYR A 221 -9.74 -2.32 -7.27
N GLU A 222 -9.60 -2.13 -5.96
CA GLU A 222 -10.42 -2.82 -4.99
C GLU A 222 -10.84 -1.87 -3.85
N ARG A 223 -12.15 -1.68 -3.68
CA ARG A 223 -12.72 -0.67 -2.78
C ARG A 223 -12.50 -0.97 -1.30
N SER A 224 -12.36 -2.23 -0.89
CA SER A 224 -12.11 -2.63 0.50
C SER A 224 -10.62 -2.71 0.86
N ALA A 225 -9.73 -2.74 -0.13
CA ALA A 225 -8.29 -2.78 0.08
C ALA A 225 -7.71 -1.63 0.93
N PRO A 226 -8.21 -0.38 0.86
CA PRO A 226 -7.66 0.71 1.65
C PRO A 226 -7.56 0.35 3.14
N ALA A 227 -8.59 -0.24 3.75
CA ALA A 227 -8.63 -0.59 5.17
C ALA A 227 -7.40 -1.39 5.66
N PHE A 228 -6.71 -2.08 4.75
CA PHE A 228 -5.54 -2.90 5.06
C PHE A 228 -4.19 -2.19 4.91
N ALA A 229 -4.09 -1.00 4.30
CA ALA A 229 -2.77 -0.48 3.95
C ALA A 229 -1.85 -0.24 5.15
N ARG A 230 -2.41 0.11 6.33
CA ARG A 230 -1.64 0.21 7.59
C ARG A 230 -1.03 -1.13 7.99
N VAL A 231 -1.85 -2.19 8.07
CA VAL A 231 -1.37 -3.53 8.45
C VAL A 231 -0.43 -4.12 7.39
N GLU A 232 -0.67 -3.87 6.11
CA GLU A 232 0.25 -4.31 5.06
C GLU A 232 1.59 -3.56 5.09
N CYS A 233 1.60 -2.31 5.55
CA CYS A 233 2.83 -1.54 5.76
C CYS A 233 3.65 -2.09 6.95
N GLN A 234 2.98 -2.62 7.97
CA GLN A 234 3.60 -3.23 9.15
C GLN A 234 4.09 -4.67 8.88
N TRP A 235 3.53 -5.36 7.88
CA TRP A 235 3.82 -6.77 7.61
C TRP A 235 5.31 -7.10 7.49
N SER A 236 6.09 -6.20 6.89
CA SER A 236 7.55 -6.35 6.73
C SER A 236 8.37 -5.55 7.74
N ASP A 237 7.79 -5.16 8.88
CA ASP A 237 8.49 -4.45 9.95
C ASP A 237 9.25 -5.46 10.83
N GLU A 238 10.50 -5.75 10.47
CA GLU A 238 11.36 -6.69 11.22
C GLU A 238 11.78 -6.17 12.61
N SER A 239 11.28 -4.99 13.05
CA SER A 239 11.43 -4.51 14.44
C SER A 239 10.49 -5.21 15.39
N THR A 240 9.42 -5.75 14.83
CA THR A 240 8.50 -6.65 15.49
C THR A 240 8.96 -8.09 15.25
N ALA A 241 8.72 -8.96 16.23
CA ALA A 241 9.00 -10.39 16.07
C ALA A 241 8.19 -11.00 14.91
N GLU A 242 6.95 -10.54 14.73
CA GLU A 242 6.06 -10.99 13.66
C GLU A 242 6.57 -10.58 12.28
N GLY A 243 6.89 -9.30 12.06
CA GLY A 243 7.39 -8.84 10.76
C GLY A 243 8.73 -9.48 10.39
N LYS A 244 9.59 -9.76 11.38
CA LYS A 244 10.83 -10.51 11.16
C LYS A 244 10.54 -11.93 10.70
N ALA A 245 9.62 -12.62 11.37
CA ALA A 245 9.20 -13.97 10.99
C ALA A 245 8.55 -14.02 9.61
N ASN A 246 7.74 -13.00 9.25
CA ASN A 246 7.10 -12.86 7.95
C ASN A 246 8.12 -12.76 6.82
N VAL A 247 9.09 -11.84 6.94
CA VAL A 247 10.15 -11.65 5.94
C VAL A 247 11.03 -12.90 5.83
N GLN A 248 11.39 -13.52 6.95
CA GLN A 248 12.17 -14.76 6.96
C GLN A 248 11.44 -15.89 6.25
N ARG A 249 10.15 -16.08 6.52
CA ARG A 249 9.32 -17.10 5.87
C ARG A 249 9.23 -16.87 4.36
N TYR A 250 8.99 -15.63 3.94
CA TYR A 250 8.94 -15.29 2.51
C TYR A 250 10.28 -15.59 1.81
N ARG A 251 11.40 -15.17 2.41
CA ARG A 251 12.75 -15.44 1.87
C ARG A 251 13.07 -16.94 1.84
N ALA A 252 12.71 -17.69 2.88
CA ALA A 252 12.93 -19.14 2.94
C ALA A 252 12.16 -19.86 1.84
N LEU A 253 10.89 -19.50 1.62
CA LEU A 253 10.08 -20.07 0.55
C LEU A 253 10.67 -19.85 -0.84
N GLN A 254 11.26 -18.67 -1.08
CA GLN A 254 11.96 -18.36 -2.33
C GLN A 254 13.23 -19.21 -2.53
N LEU A 255 13.87 -19.67 -1.45
CA LEU A 255 15.10 -20.47 -1.50
C LEU A 255 14.84 -21.98 -1.56
N GLU A 256 13.88 -22.47 -0.79
CA GLU A 256 13.68 -23.90 -0.53
C GLU A 256 12.85 -24.62 -1.61
N THR A 257 12.14 -23.87 -2.47
CA THR A 257 11.22 -24.48 -3.43
C THR A 257 11.62 -24.11 -4.86
N PRO A 258 12.43 -24.93 -5.57
CA PRO A 258 12.76 -24.71 -6.98
C PRO A 258 11.50 -24.59 -7.86
N ASP A 259 10.44 -25.33 -7.49
CA ASP A 259 9.13 -25.32 -8.15
C ASP A 259 8.11 -24.41 -7.42
N TYR A 260 8.58 -23.37 -6.72
CA TYR A 260 7.73 -22.40 -6.01
C TYR A 260 6.60 -21.87 -6.90
N MET A 261 6.92 -21.66 -8.18
CA MET A 261 5.99 -21.23 -9.22
C MET A 261 5.01 -22.33 -9.65
N GLU A 262 5.43 -23.60 -9.73
CA GLU A 262 4.52 -24.71 -10.10
C GLU A 262 3.57 -25.07 -8.96
N LYS A 263 4.05 -25.01 -7.71
CA LYS A 263 3.24 -25.21 -6.50
C LYS A 263 2.41 -23.98 -6.13
N ARG A 264 2.68 -22.84 -6.77
CA ARG A 264 2.01 -21.53 -6.55
C ARG A 264 1.88 -21.15 -5.09
N LEU A 265 2.92 -21.47 -4.32
CA LEU A 265 3.05 -20.97 -2.97
C LEU A 265 3.39 -19.49 -3.11
N HIS A 266 2.60 -18.59 -2.53
CA HIS A 266 2.81 -17.15 -2.69
C HIS A 266 3.56 -16.53 -1.50
N GLY A 267 3.84 -17.35 -0.47
CA GLY A 267 4.60 -16.98 0.72
C GLY A 267 3.94 -15.92 1.59
N MET A 268 2.66 -15.67 1.36
CA MET A 268 1.83 -14.69 2.07
C MET A 268 0.50 -15.30 2.46
N ASP A 269 0.57 -16.55 2.89
CA ASP A 269 -0.52 -17.44 3.25
C ASP A 269 -1.44 -16.88 4.36
N ASP A 270 -0.95 -15.89 5.09
CA ASP A 270 -1.65 -15.14 6.12
C ASP A 270 -2.48 -13.95 5.57
N VAL A 271 -2.37 -13.61 4.28
CA VAL A 271 -3.28 -12.65 3.64
C VAL A 271 -4.67 -13.22 3.66
N VAL A 272 -5.48 -12.66 4.55
CA VAL A 272 -6.89 -12.97 4.66
C VAL A 272 -7.60 -12.73 3.31
N GLY A 273 -8.24 -13.76 2.78
CA GLY A 273 -8.77 -13.82 1.42
C GLY A 273 -8.04 -14.81 0.52
N LEU A 274 -6.73 -15.06 0.72
CA LEU A 274 -5.98 -16.10 0.00
C LEU A 274 -6.28 -17.51 0.51
N ARG A 275 -6.63 -17.65 1.81
CA ARG A 275 -7.05 -18.93 2.42
C ARG A 275 -8.53 -18.97 2.82
N ASP A 276 -9.08 -17.87 3.36
CA ASP A 276 -10.49 -17.78 3.79
C ASP A 276 -11.07 -16.36 3.55
N PRO A 277 -11.91 -16.19 2.50
CA PRO A 277 -12.62 -14.94 2.22
C PRO A 277 -13.62 -14.50 3.30
N ALA A 278 -14.08 -15.39 4.19
CA ALA A 278 -14.99 -15.05 5.29
C ALA A 278 -14.25 -14.39 6.47
N GLU A 279 -13.05 -14.88 6.80
CA GLU A 279 -12.17 -14.24 7.79
C GLU A 279 -11.75 -12.83 7.36
N ALA A 280 -11.59 -12.60 6.05
CA ALA A 280 -11.19 -11.28 5.53
C ALA A 280 -12.26 -10.25 5.87
N ARG A 281 -13.52 -10.63 5.63
CA ARG A 281 -14.69 -9.82 5.94
C ARG A 281 -14.86 -9.61 7.44
N ARG A 282 -14.54 -10.59 8.29
CA ARG A 282 -14.55 -10.42 9.76
C ARG A 282 -13.50 -9.43 10.24
N ARG A 283 -12.26 -9.51 9.74
CA ARG A 283 -11.21 -8.54 10.09
C ARG A 283 -11.52 -7.14 9.56
N VAL A 284 -12.09 -7.02 8.34
CA VAL A 284 -12.58 -5.74 7.81
C VAL A 284 -13.66 -5.14 8.72
N ALA A 285 -14.59 -5.96 9.23
CA ALA A 285 -15.66 -5.48 10.11
C ALA A 285 -15.15 -4.94 11.46
N GLY A 286 -13.94 -5.34 11.89
CA GLY A 286 -13.29 -4.81 13.09
C GLY A 286 -12.47 -3.54 12.85
N ILE A 287 -12.14 -3.22 11.60
CA ILE A 287 -11.43 -1.98 11.26
C ILE A 287 -12.45 -0.85 11.28
N ARG A 288 -12.35 0.03 12.28
CA ARG A 288 -13.17 1.24 12.35
C ARG A 288 -12.93 2.10 11.11
N ASP A 289 -14.02 2.49 10.46
CA ASP A 289 -14.01 3.59 9.48
C ASP A 289 -13.86 4.90 10.25
N ASP A 290 -12.61 5.23 10.59
CA ASP A 290 -12.19 6.48 11.22
C ASP A 290 -12.03 7.63 10.20
N GLY A 291 -12.42 7.40 8.95
CA GLY A 291 -12.18 8.30 7.83
C GLY A 291 -10.82 8.10 7.16
N TRP A 292 -10.00 7.13 7.57
CA TRP A 292 -8.74 6.78 6.90
C TRP A 292 -8.99 6.27 5.45
N PRO A 293 -8.14 6.60 4.46
CA PRO A 293 -6.88 7.36 4.54
C PRO A 293 -7.05 8.90 4.51
N TYR A 294 -8.27 9.40 4.67
CA TYR A 294 -8.64 10.81 4.47
C TYR A 294 -8.75 11.63 5.75
N SER A 295 -8.77 11.00 6.93
CA SER A 295 -8.89 11.69 8.22
C SER A 295 -7.64 12.51 8.56
N ASP A 296 -7.89 13.72 9.07
CA ASP A 296 -6.87 14.69 9.49
C ASP A 296 -6.13 14.28 10.77
N ASP A 297 -6.70 13.33 11.52
CA ASP A 297 -6.19 12.95 12.83
C ASP A 297 -4.82 12.28 12.74
N GLY A 298 -4.42 11.75 11.59
CA GLY A 298 -3.01 11.49 11.30
C GLY A 298 -2.40 10.31 12.06
N LEU A 299 -3.07 9.85 13.13
CA LEU A 299 -2.56 8.90 14.09
C LEU A 299 -2.46 7.51 13.46
N PHE A 300 -1.35 6.82 13.75
CA PHE A 300 -1.41 5.38 13.89
C PHE A 300 -2.38 5.16 15.04
N VAL A 301 -3.57 4.61 14.75
CA VAL A 301 -4.47 4.15 15.81
C VAL A 301 -3.61 3.30 16.72
N ARG A 302 -3.45 3.71 17.98
CA ARG A 302 -2.81 2.85 18.97
C ARG A 302 -3.67 1.59 19.00
N GLU A 303 -3.07 0.44 18.71
CA GLU A 303 -3.72 -0.83 19.03
C GLU A 303 -4.11 -0.79 20.51
N GLU A 304 -5.38 -1.09 20.78
CA GLU A 304 -5.85 -1.36 22.15
C GLU A 304 -5.22 -2.65 22.69
#